data_AF-A0A1Q8ZJG2-F1
#
_entry.id   AF-A0A1Q8ZJG2-F1
#
_cell.length_a   1.000
_cell.length_b   1.000
_cell.length_c   1.000
_cell.angle_alpha   90.00
_cell.angle_beta   90.00
_cell.angle_gamma   90.00
#
_symmetry.space_group_name_H-M   'P 1'
#
loop_
_entity.id
_entity.type
_entity.pdbx_description
1 polymer ?
#
loop_
_entity_poly.entity_id
_entity_poly.type
_entity_poly.pdbx_seq_one_letter_code
_entity_poly.pdbx_strand_id
1 'polypeptide(L)'
;MWLKLKAGEIDLICSELVLLESLVMPLKQANTALAQTYEQLLLGTDIQLIPISQKILRDAATLRAATNLKTPDAIHSTTAINTNCTLFLTNDRAF
;
A
#
# COMPACT_ATOMS: atom_id res chain seq x y z
N MET A 1 -6.13 0.82 -16.82
CA MET A 1 -5.92 0.18 -15.50
C MET A 1 -7.24 0.03 -14.75
N TRP A 2 -7.92 1.11 -14.35
CA TRP A 2 -9.22 1.03 -13.65
C TRP A 2 -10.31 0.23 -14.38
N LEU A 3 -10.41 0.32 -15.71
CA LEU A 3 -11.34 -0.50 -16.49
C LEU A 3 -11.01 -2.00 -16.43
N LYS A 4 -9.71 -2.35 -16.39
CA LYS A 4 -9.26 -3.74 -16.26
C LYS A 4 -9.52 -4.29 -14.85
N LEU A 5 -9.37 -3.45 -13.83
CA LEU A 5 -9.73 -3.78 -12.45
C LEU A 5 -11.22 -4.08 -12.33
N LYS A 6 -12.08 -3.21 -12.87
CA LYS A 6 -13.53 -3.43 -12.89
C LYS A 6 -13.96 -4.64 -13.72
N ALA A 7 -13.16 -5.00 -14.73
CA ALA A 7 -13.38 -6.21 -15.53
C ALA A 7 -12.87 -7.50 -14.83
N GLY A 8 -12.23 -7.38 -13.66
CA GLY A 8 -11.63 -8.51 -12.94
C GLY A 8 -10.38 -9.09 -13.63
N GLU A 9 -9.76 -8.34 -14.53
CA GLU A 9 -8.55 -8.77 -15.25
C GLU A 9 -7.27 -8.58 -14.42
N ILE A 10 -7.33 -7.73 -13.39
CA ILE A 10 -6.21 -7.44 -12.49
C ILE A 10 -6.70 -7.32 -11.06
N ASP A 11 -5.90 -7.85 -10.13
CA ASP A 11 -6.10 -7.65 -8.69
C ASP A 11 -5.27 -6.45 -8.22
N LEU A 12 -5.82 -5.64 -7.33
CA LEU A 12 -5.10 -4.53 -6.72
C LEU A 12 -4.86 -4.85 -5.24
N ILE A 13 -3.59 -5.06 -4.93
CA ILE A 13 -3.14 -5.48 -3.61
C ILE A 13 -2.26 -4.35 -3.04
N CYS A 14 -2.50 -3.96 -1.80
CA CYS A 14 -1.76 -2.90 -1.11
C CYS A 14 -1.44 -3.31 0.33
N SER A 15 -0.37 -2.75 0.91
CA SER A 15 -0.19 -2.82 2.36
C SER A 15 -1.22 -1.94 3.06
N GLU A 16 -1.72 -2.36 4.22
CA GLU A 16 -2.53 -1.49 5.10
C GLU A 16 -1.83 -0.18 5.45
N LEU A 17 -0.50 -0.11 5.32
CA LEU A 17 0.27 1.10 5.51
C LEU A 17 -0.23 2.28 4.65
N VAL A 18 -0.79 2.00 3.47
CA VAL A 18 -1.33 3.03 2.57
C VAL A 18 -2.49 3.81 3.21
N LEU A 19 -3.21 3.20 4.15
CA LEU A 19 -4.27 3.86 4.91
C LEU A 19 -3.69 4.96 5.80
N LEU A 20 -2.61 4.65 6.52
CA LEU A 20 -1.91 5.65 7.33
C LEU A 20 -1.41 6.79 6.44
N GLU A 21 -0.72 6.47 5.34
CA GLU A 21 -0.12 7.46 4.44
C GLU A 21 -1.15 8.39 3.80
N SER A 22 -2.27 7.84 3.33
CA SER A 22 -3.34 8.61 2.68
C SER A 22 -4.12 9.50 3.66
N LEU A 23 -4.20 9.13 4.94
CA LEU A 23 -4.96 9.88 5.94
C LEU A 23 -4.18 11.03 6.60
N VAL A 24 -2.84 11.02 6.58
CA VAL A 24 -2.04 12.05 7.27
C VAL A 24 -2.41 13.47 6.82
N MET A 25 -2.45 13.71 5.50
CA MET A 25 -2.70 15.05 4.95
C MET A 25 -4.14 15.53 5.17
N PRO A 26 -5.19 14.75 4.84
CA PRO A 26 -6.57 15.12 5.13
C PRO A 26 -6.81 15.44 6.60
N LEU A 27 -6.28 14.63 7.53
CA LEU A 27 -6.45 14.84 8.96
C LEU A 27 -5.73 16.10 9.45
N LYS A 28 -4.51 16.38 8.97
CA LYS A 28 -3.80 17.64 9.26
C LYS A 28 -4.57 18.87 8.81
N GLN A 29 -5.34 18.76 7.74
CA GLN A 29 -6.15 19.85 7.18
C GLN A 29 -7.58 19.90 7.74
N ALA A 30 -7.92 19.03 8.70
CA ALA A 30 -9.28 18.82 9.20
C ALA A 30 -10.32 18.56 8.08
N ASN A 31 -9.87 18.01 6.94
CA ASN A 31 -10.72 17.70 5.80
C ASN A 31 -11.30 16.29 5.94
N THR A 32 -12.37 16.18 6.74
CA THR A 32 -13.05 14.92 7.03
C THR A 32 -13.66 14.27 5.80
N ALA A 33 -14.18 15.05 4.85
CA ALA A 33 -14.75 14.53 3.61
C ALA A 33 -13.70 13.80 2.75
N LEU A 34 -12.48 14.35 2.65
CA LEU A 34 -11.40 13.71 1.92
C LEU A 34 -10.87 12.47 2.64
N ALA A 35 -10.77 12.49 3.97
CA ALA A 35 -10.41 11.31 4.76
C ALA A 35 -11.39 10.16 4.52
N GLN A 36 -12.70 10.43 4.60
CA GLN A 36 -13.76 9.46 4.34
C GLN A 36 -13.71 8.92 2.90
N THR A 37 -13.38 9.78 1.93
CA THR A 37 -13.22 9.34 0.52
C THR A 37 -12.08 8.33 0.38
N TYR A 38 -10.94 8.55 1.04
CA TYR A 38 -9.83 7.59 1.02
C TYR A 38 -10.18 6.29 1.74
N GLU A 39 -10.83 6.36 2.90
CA GLU A 39 -11.26 5.17 3.64
C GLU A 39 -12.25 4.32 2.81
N GLN A 40 -13.25 4.95 2.19
CA GLN A 40 -14.21 4.25 1.33
C GLN A 40 -13.55 3.57 0.13
N LEU A 41 -12.55 4.22 -0.47
CA LEU A 41 -11.81 3.64 -1.59
C LEU A 41 -10.95 2.45 -1.13
N LEU A 42 -10.18 2.61 -0.05
CA LEU A 42 -9.19 1.64 0.40
C LEU A 42 -9.81 0.44 1.14
N LEU A 43 -10.89 0.67 1.90
CA LEU A 43 -11.62 -0.36 2.64
C LEU A 43 -12.77 -0.97 1.82
N GLY A 44 -12.92 -0.56 0.56
CA GLY A 44 -13.87 -1.15 -0.37
C GLY A 44 -13.47 -2.55 -0.83
N THR A 45 -14.28 -3.16 -1.70
CA THR A 45 -14.04 -4.53 -2.21
C THR A 45 -13.03 -4.59 -3.35
N ASP A 46 -12.73 -3.44 -3.96
CA ASP A 46 -11.90 -3.32 -5.17
C ASP A 46 -10.40 -3.42 -4.87
N ILE A 47 -10.01 -3.30 -3.60
CA ILE A 47 -8.62 -3.27 -3.14
C ILE A 47 -8.42 -4.27 -2.01
N GLN A 48 -7.48 -5.18 -2.18
CA GLN A 48 -7.07 -6.09 -1.12
C GLN A 48 -5.99 -5.43 -0.27
N LEU A 49 -6.34 -5.05 0.95
CA LEU A 49 -5.37 -4.59 1.95
C LEU A 49 -4.75 -5.77 2.68
N ILE A 50 -3.42 -5.80 2.73
CA ILE A 50 -2.64 -6.84 3.39
C ILE A 50 -2.21 -6.34 4.77
N PRO A 51 -2.58 -7.07 5.85
CA PRO A 51 -2.19 -6.70 7.19
C PRO A 51 -0.69 -6.69 7.41
N ILE A 52 -0.18 -5.71 8.16
CA ILE A 52 1.23 -5.61 8.51
C ILE A 52 1.56 -6.61 9.63
N SER A 53 1.78 -7.86 9.25
CA SER A 53 2.13 -8.94 10.18
C SER A 53 3.57 -8.87 10.68
N GLN A 54 3.88 -9.59 11.78
CA GLN A 54 5.25 -9.74 12.27
C GLN A 54 6.20 -10.32 11.21
N LYS A 55 5.70 -11.20 10.34
CA LYS A 55 6.47 -11.74 9.21
C LYS A 55 6.86 -10.62 8.24
N ILE A 56 5.89 -9.80 7.81
CA ILE A 56 6.15 -8.65 6.92
C ILE A 56 7.14 -7.69 7.57
N LEU A 57 7.01 -7.40 8.87
CA LEU A 57 7.94 -6.53 9.59
C LEU A 57 9.37 -7.09 9.60
N ARG A 58 9.51 -8.40 9.85
CA ARG A 58 10.82 -9.08 9.87
C ARG A 58 11.48 -9.09 8.49
N ASP A 59 10.70 -9.38 7.46
CA ASP A 59 11.16 -9.40 6.08
C ASP A 59 11.52 -7.98 5.60
N ALA A 60 10.70 -6.97 5.93
CA ALA A 60 10.98 -5.56 5.62
C ALA A 60 12.24 -5.06 6.32
N ALA A 61 12.46 -5.44 7.58
CA ALA A 61 13.70 -5.13 8.29
C ALA A 61 14.92 -5.77 7.60
N THR A 62 14.77 -7.00 7.11
CA THR A 62 15.84 -7.72 6.38
C THR A 62 16.13 -7.04 5.04
N LEU A 63 15.10 -6.71 4.27
CA LEU A 63 15.23 -5.99 3.00
C LEU A 63 15.89 -4.62 3.22
N ARG A 64 15.46 -3.90 4.25
CA ARG A 64 16.02 -2.59 4.60
C ARG A 64 17.45 -2.66 5.12
N ALA A 65 17.86 -3.75 5.78
CA ALA A 65 19.27 -3.92 6.19
C ALA A 65 20.19 -4.16 4.98
N ALA A 66 19.66 -4.72 3.89
CA ALA A 66 20.38 -4.99 2.66
C ALA A 66 20.30 -3.84 1.63
N THR A 67 19.48 -2.82 1.87
CA THR A 67 19.20 -1.73 0.94
C THR A 67 19.18 -0.37 1.66
N ASN A 68 18.96 0.72 0.93
CA ASN A 68 18.75 2.05 1.53
C ASN A 68 17.27 2.47 1.55
N LEU A 69 16.34 1.51 1.43
CA LEU A 69 14.90 1.80 1.43
C LEU A 69 14.46 2.43 2.75
N LYS A 70 13.53 3.37 2.68
CA LYS A 70 12.86 3.88 3.88
C LYS A 70 11.94 2.80 4.44
N THR A 71 11.55 2.93 5.70
CA THR A 71 10.67 1.95 6.35
C THR A 71 9.36 1.72 5.60
N PRO A 72 8.62 2.74 5.13
CA PRO A 72 7.38 2.52 4.38
C PRO A 72 7.60 1.75 3.07
N ASP A 73 8.62 2.18 2.31
CA ASP A 73 9.04 1.58 1.05
C ASP A 73 9.39 0.10 1.21
N ALA A 74 10.13 -0.24 2.26
CA ALA A 74 10.49 -1.62 2.58
C ALA A 74 9.27 -2.47 2.97
N ILE A 75 8.29 -1.90 3.69
CA ILE A 75 7.04 -2.59 4.03
C ILE A 75 6.22 -2.85 2.76
N HIS A 76 6.02 -1.84 1.91
CA HIS A 76 5.24 -1.97 0.68
C HIS A 76 5.83 -3.02 -0.28
N SER A 77 7.15 -3.01 -0.49
CA SER A 77 7.78 -4.04 -1.35
C SER A 77 7.71 -5.42 -0.72
N THR A 78 7.95 -5.53 0.57
CA THR A 78 7.85 -6.83 1.25
C THR A 78 6.43 -7.38 1.20
N THR A 79 5.42 -6.53 1.34
CA THR A 79 4.01 -6.90 1.13
C THR A 79 3.83 -7.45 -0.28
N ALA A 80 4.25 -6.72 -1.31
CA ALA A 80 4.11 -7.14 -2.71
C ALA A 80 4.84 -8.45 -3.02
N ILE A 81 6.03 -8.65 -2.46
CA ILE A 81 6.80 -9.90 -2.57
C ILE A 81 6.04 -11.06 -1.91
N ASN A 82 5.51 -10.85 -0.71
CA ASN A 82 4.79 -11.91 0.03
C ASN A 82 3.45 -12.28 -0.63
N THR A 83 2.84 -11.39 -1.40
CA THR A 83 1.60 -11.65 -2.15
C THR A 83 1.83 -12.07 -3.59
N ASN A 84 3.09 -12.28 -4.02
CA ASN A 84 3.44 -12.62 -5.39
C ASN A 84 2.89 -11.63 -6.44
N CYS A 85 2.84 -10.33 -6.10
CA CYS A 85 2.45 -9.31 -7.05
C CYS A 85 3.41 -9.32 -8.26
N THR A 86 2.85 -9.36 -9.46
CA THR A 86 3.62 -9.40 -10.72
C THR A 86 4.02 -8.02 -11.22
N LEU A 87 3.37 -6.97 -10.73
CA LEU A 87 3.64 -5.58 -11.06
C LEU A 87 3.55 -4.74 -9.78
N PHE A 88 4.58 -3.91 -9.56
CA PHE A 88 4.59 -2.93 -8.47
C PHE A 88 4.34 -1.54 -9.06
N LEU A 89 3.25 -0.88 -8.64
CA LEU A 89 2.91 0.47 -9.08
C LEU A 89 3.33 1.47 -8.01
N THR A 90 4.29 2.32 -8.33
CA THR A 90 4.76 3.40 -7.46
C THR A 90 4.99 4.67 -8.26
N ASN A 91 4.75 5.82 -7.65
CA ASN A 91 5.10 7.12 -8.21
C ASN A 91 6.46 7.61 -7.69
N ASP A 92 7.09 6.89 -6.76
CA ASP A 92 8.44 7.18 -6.32
C ASP A 92 9.44 6.70 -7.39
N ARG A 93 10.21 7.64 -7.93
CA ARG A 93 11.25 7.35 -8.92
C ARG A 93 12.52 6.74 -8.31
N ALA A 94 12.65 6.82 -6.99
CA ALA A 94 13.78 6.27 -6.25
C ALA A 94 13.58 4.78 -5.88
N PHE A 95 12.46 4.19 -6.31
CA PHE A 95 12.09 2.81 -6.07
C PHE A 95 12.44 1.90 -7.26
#